data_AF-A0A396MA52-F1
#
_entry.id   AF-A0A396MA52-F1
#
_cell.length_a   1.000
_cell.length_b   1.000
_cell.length_c   1.000
_cell.angle_alpha   90.00
_cell.angle_beta   90.00
_cell.angle_gamma   90.00
#
_symmetry.space_group_name_H-M   'P 1'
#
loop_
_entity.id
_entity.type
_entity.pdbx_description
1 polymer ?
#
loop_
_entity_poly.entity_id
_entity_poly.type
_entity_poly.pdbx_seq_one_letter_code
_entity_poly.pdbx_strand_id
1 'polypeptide(L)'
;MKHWFKLYVCTLRKDLSIILAIAILFIFVMDMWLKNIPAPNSFFVAIGNFWYALSIAYVSSFVFYFFVVHYNRQKEKSLLYGYIGGLFNMIINDGKSIFADMVKKAGLNIDPKKMTQEQIEIMCSSTNPLAPSTIMDFNGTHYINWLEYLDYYRNRKEEYLNKILKQMQYLDVEFVNILNQFISPQIFISLDLQLYMYRHNKYGNKKFCNGIETTFVEYYFLLKKSEDYYKKVFKLYVSEIKTEKEND
;
A
#
# COMPACT_ATOMS: atom_id res chain seq x y z
N MET A 1 0.13 22.93 5.87
CA MET A 1 0.65 22.79 7.26
C MET A 1 0.32 21.46 7.94
N LYS A 2 -0.96 21.06 8.11
CA LYS A 2 -1.31 19.80 8.83
C LYS A 2 -0.71 18.53 8.21
N HIS A 3 -0.61 18.48 6.88
CA HIS A 3 -0.09 17.31 6.16
C HIS A 3 1.43 17.15 6.29
N TRP A 4 2.18 18.23 6.03
CA TRP A 4 3.64 18.30 6.23
C TRP A 4 4.02 17.91 7.66
N PHE A 5 3.36 18.47 8.67
CA PHE A 5 3.64 18.11 10.06
C PHE A 5 3.39 16.62 10.34
N LYS A 6 2.32 16.05 9.79
CA LYS A 6 2.01 14.62 9.95
C LYS A 6 3.03 13.71 9.26
N LEU A 7 3.55 14.11 8.10
CA LEU A 7 4.54 13.33 7.35
C LEU A 7 5.94 13.42 7.94
N TYR A 8 6.39 14.61 8.33
CA TYR A 8 7.78 14.80 8.78
C TYR A 8 7.94 14.66 10.29
N VAL A 9 6.96 15.06 11.11
CA VAL A 9 7.10 15.05 12.57
C VAL A 9 6.46 13.82 13.20
N CYS A 10 5.25 13.42 12.77
CA CYS A 10 4.58 12.25 13.37
C CYS A 10 5.17 10.90 12.94
N THR A 11 5.95 10.84 11.85
CA THR A 11 6.65 9.61 11.43
C THR A 11 7.97 9.41 12.16
N LEU A 12 8.40 10.38 12.97
CA LEU A 12 9.60 10.26 13.77
C LEU A 12 9.43 9.18 14.85
N ARG A 13 10.49 8.40 15.11
CA ARG A 13 10.46 7.38 16.17
C ARG A 13 10.19 8.03 17.52
N LYS A 14 9.13 7.59 18.19
CA LYS A 14 8.69 8.13 19.48
C LYS A 14 9.79 8.07 20.54
N ASP A 15 10.59 7.01 20.54
CA ASP A 15 11.71 6.86 21.47
C ASP A 15 12.71 8.02 21.37
N LEU A 16 13.07 8.44 20.15
CA LEU A 16 14.00 9.53 19.92
C LEU A 16 13.39 10.88 20.33
N SER A 17 12.09 11.09 20.07
CA SER A 17 11.39 12.30 20.52
C SER A 17 11.34 12.39 22.04
N ILE A 18 11.14 11.27 22.74
CA ILE A 18 11.08 11.23 24.21
C ILE A 18 12.46 11.55 24.79
N ILE A 19 13.53 10.93 24.26
CA ILE A 19 14.90 11.22 24.71
C ILE A 19 15.26 12.68 24.45
N LEU A 20 14.85 13.25 23.32
CA LEU A 20 15.03 14.68 23.04
C LEU A 20 14.31 15.57 24.07
N ALA A 21 13.05 15.25 24.39
CA ALA A 21 12.29 16.01 25.39
C ALA A 21 12.95 15.95 26.77
N ILE A 22 13.45 14.77 27.18
CA ILE A 22 14.20 14.59 28.43
C ILE A 22 15.49 15.40 28.40
N ALA A 23 16.25 15.36 27.31
CA ALA A 23 17.50 16.10 27.17
C ALA A 23 17.29 17.62 27.25
N ILE A 24 16.26 18.15 26.57
CA ILE A 24 15.91 19.58 26.62
C ILE A 24 15.45 19.97 28.02
N LEU A 25 14.59 19.16 28.65
CA LEU A 25 14.14 19.39 30.03
C LEU A 25 15.33 19.40 31.00
N PHE A 26 16.27 18.47 30.83
CA PHE A 26 17.46 18.40 31.67
C PHE A 26 18.36 19.63 31.50
N ILE A 27 18.60 20.09 30.27
CA ILE A 27 19.33 21.34 29.99
C ILE A 27 18.66 22.51 30.68
N PHE A 28 17.33 22.63 30.56
CA PHE A 28 16.55 23.71 31.15
C PHE A 28 16.62 23.71 32.68
N VAL A 29 16.46 22.54 33.31
CA VAL A 29 16.55 22.37 34.77
C VAL A 29 17.97 22.65 35.28
N MET A 30 19.00 22.26 34.52
CA MET A 30 20.39 22.58 34.83
C MET A 30 20.67 24.09 34.77
N ASP A 31 20.24 24.76 33.71
CA ASP A 31 20.51 26.19 33.48
C ASP A 31 19.70 27.11 34.40
N MET A 32 18.46 26.76 34.74
CA MET A 32 17.64 27.58 35.61
C MET A 32 17.92 27.36 37.10
N TRP A 33 18.09 26.11 37.52
CA TRP A 33 18.12 25.75 38.94
C TRP A 33 19.47 25.21 39.38
N LEU A 34 19.91 24.06 38.84
CA LEU A 34 21.02 23.32 39.48
C LEU A 34 22.36 24.04 39.43
N LYS A 35 22.65 24.83 38.38
CA LYS A 35 23.91 25.59 38.30
C LYS A 35 24.02 26.69 39.36
N ASN A 36 22.90 27.19 39.88
CA ASN A 36 22.87 28.28 40.85
C ASN A 36 22.90 27.80 42.31
N ILE A 37 22.81 26.50 42.56
CA ILE A 37 22.81 25.91 43.90
C ILE A 37 24.20 25.38 44.22
N PRO A 38 24.83 25.76 45.36
CA PRO A 38 26.12 25.21 45.76
C PRO A 38 26.01 23.70 45.97
N ALA A 39 26.77 22.94 45.20
CA ALA A 39 26.72 21.49 45.24
C ALA A 39 27.33 20.96 46.55
N PRO A 40 26.75 19.91 47.18
CA PRO A 40 27.28 19.35 48.42
C PRO A 40 28.66 18.70 48.27
N ASN A 41 29.02 18.25 47.06
CA ASN A 41 30.29 17.58 46.78
C ASN A 41 30.70 17.79 45.31
N SER A 42 32.01 17.87 45.03
CA SER A 42 32.59 18.05 43.69
C SER A 42 32.21 16.95 42.71
N PHE A 43 31.96 15.74 43.21
CA PHE A 43 31.48 14.60 42.41
C PHE A 43 30.14 14.88 41.71
N PHE A 44 29.18 15.49 42.40
CA PHE A 44 27.87 15.82 41.82
C PHE A 44 27.98 16.89 40.73
N VAL A 45 28.92 17.83 40.89
CA VAL A 45 29.22 18.84 39.86
C VAL A 45 29.74 18.18 38.59
N ALA A 46 30.68 17.24 38.72
CA ALA A 46 31.24 16.52 37.58
C ALA A 46 30.19 15.70 36.83
N ILE A 47 29.33 14.98 37.56
CA ILE A 47 28.21 14.21 36.97
C ILE A 47 27.22 15.12 36.26
N GLY A 48 26.81 16.22 36.89
CA GLY A 48 25.88 17.18 36.29
C GLY A 48 26.42 17.76 34.99
N ASN A 49 27.69 18.16 34.98
CA ASN A 49 28.36 18.68 33.78
C ASN A 49 28.50 17.63 32.68
N PHE A 50 28.81 16.38 33.03
CA PHE A 50 28.86 15.28 32.07
C PHE A 50 27.50 15.06 31.38
N TRP A 51 26.42 14.92 32.16
CA TRP A 51 25.08 14.72 31.60
C TRP A 51 24.58 15.94 30.82
N TYR A 52 24.95 17.15 31.23
CA TYR A 52 24.63 18.38 30.52
C TYR A 52 25.32 18.41 29.15
N ALA A 53 26.63 18.13 29.10
CA ALA A 53 27.39 18.04 27.85
C ALA A 53 26.84 16.94 26.94
N LEU A 54 26.48 15.77 27.50
CA LEU A 54 25.86 14.68 26.76
C LEU A 54 24.49 15.06 26.19
N SER A 55 23.67 15.80 26.96
CA SER A 55 22.36 16.28 26.51
C SER A 55 22.49 17.26 25.34
N ILE A 56 23.43 18.20 25.41
CA ILE A 56 23.73 19.13 24.32
C ILE A 56 24.22 18.38 23.08
N ALA A 57 25.15 17.45 23.25
CA ALA A 57 25.67 16.64 22.15
C ALA A 57 24.55 15.81 21.49
N TYR A 58 23.63 15.24 22.29
CA TYR A 58 22.47 14.53 21.80
C TYR A 58 21.52 15.44 21.01
N VAL A 59 21.20 16.63 21.54
CA VAL A 59 20.34 17.61 20.85
C VAL A 59 20.94 18.01 19.50
N SER A 60 22.25 18.30 19.46
CA SER A 60 22.97 18.63 18.22
C SER A 60 22.92 17.47 17.20
N SER A 61 23.23 16.25 17.66
CA SER A 61 23.14 15.03 16.85
C SER A 61 21.72 14.77 16.32
N PHE A 62 20.71 15.01 17.16
CA PHE A 62 19.31 14.88 16.78
C PHE A 62 18.91 15.88 15.69
N VAL A 63 19.31 17.15 15.82
CA VAL A 63 19.05 18.18 14.81
C VAL A 63 19.69 17.78 13.47
N PHE A 64 20.95 17.34 13.50
CA PHE A 64 21.63 16.84 12.31
C PHE A 64 20.89 15.64 11.69
N TYR A 65 20.55 14.64 12.51
CA TYR A 65 19.77 13.48 12.07
C TYR A 65 18.44 13.89 11.45
N PHE A 66 17.72 14.83 12.06
CA PHE A 66 16.41 15.25 11.59
C PHE A 66 16.48 15.89 10.21
N PHE A 67 17.37 16.86 10.01
CA PHE A 67 17.47 17.59 8.74
C PHE A 67 18.19 16.80 7.65
N VAL A 68 19.28 16.10 7.99
CA VAL A 68 20.14 15.46 6.99
C VAL A 68 19.61 14.07 6.62
N VAL A 69 19.08 13.33 7.59
CA VAL A 69 18.69 11.92 7.38
C VAL A 69 17.17 11.80 7.28
N HIS A 70 16.43 12.21 8.31
CA HIS A 70 14.99 11.96 8.37
C HIS A 70 14.22 12.76 7.32
N TYR A 71 14.47 14.05 7.20
CA TYR A 71 13.80 14.91 6.22
C TYR A 71 14.03 14.42 4.78
N ASN A 72 15.29 14.19 4.40
CA ASN A 72 15.62 13.70 3.06
C ASN A 72 14.98 12.32 2.79
N ARG A 73 15.04 11.41 3.75
CA ARG A 73 14.41 10.08 3.62
C ARG A 73 12.90 10.17 3.47
N GLN A 74 12.22 11.07 4.19
CA GLN A 74 10.77 11.24 4.04
C GLN A 74 10.41 11.87 2.70
N LYS A 75 11.21 12.81 2.20
CA LYS A 75 11.03 13.43 0.88
C LYS A 75 11.23 12.42 -0.26
N GLU A 76 12.25 11.57 -0.19
CA GLU A 76 12.44 10.49 -1.16
C GLU A 76 11.28 9.50 -1.09
N LYS A 77 10.84 9.17 0.13
CA LYS A 77 9.72 8.27 0.36
C LYS A 77 8.42 8.83 -0.19
N SER A 78 8.12 10.13 -0.06
CA SER A 78 6.88 10.71 -0.58
C SER A 78 6.79 10.62 -2.10
N LEU A 79 7.87 10.93 -2.81
CA LEU A 79 7.94 10.81 -4.26
C LEU A 79 7.76 9.35 -4.70
N LEU A 80 8.52 8.45 -4.10
CA LEU A 80 8.53 7.04 -4.49
C LEU A 80 7.23 6.32 -4.09
N TYR A 81 6.78 6.47 -2.84
CA TYR A 81 5.57 5.82 -2.34
C TYR A 81 4.31 6.43 -2.95
N GLY A 82 4.35 7.69 -3.40
CA GLY A 82 3.29 8.27 -4.20
C GLY A 82 3.15 7.58 -5.57
N TYR A 83 4.27 7.38 -6.28
CA TYR A 83 4.28 6.64 -7.54
C TYR A 83 3.88 5.16 -7.37
N ILE A 84 4.54 4.45 -6.45
CA ILE A 84 4.27 3.03 -6.17
C ILE A 84 2.84 2.84 -5.66
N GLY A 85 2.38 3.70 -4.76
CA GLY A 85 1.02 3.70 -4.27
C GLY A 85 0.01 3.93 -5.39
N GLY A 86 0.30 4.84 -6.33
CA GLY A 86 -0.52 5.05 -7.53
C GLY A 86 -0.69 3.78 -8.35
N LEU A 87 0.41 3.11 -8.69
CA LEU A 87 0.40 1.84 -9.44
C LEU A 87 -0.31 0.72 -8.68
N PHE A 88 -0.06 0.59 -7.38
CA PHE A 88 -0.69 -0.44 -6.56
C PHE A 88 -2.20 -0.22 -6.42
N ASN A 89 -2.63 1.04 -6.32
CA ASN A 89 -4.05 1.39 -6.35
C ASN A 89 -4.70 1.04 -7.69
N MET A 90 -3.98 1.19 -8.83
CA MET A 90 -4.50 0.72 -10.12
C MET A 90 -4.71 -0.79 -10.11
N ILE A 91 -3.75 -1.59 -9.60
CA ILE A 91 -3.92 -3.05 -9.45
C ILE A 91 -5.16 -3.40 -8.61
N ILE A 92 -5.34 -2.71 -7.47
CA ILE A 92 -6.48 -2.96 -6.58
C ILE A 92 -7.81 -2.60 -7.27
N ASN A 93 -7.87 -1.45 -7.95
CA ASN A 93 -9.09 -0.98 -8.59
C ASN A 93 -9.45 -1.83 -9.81
N ASP A 94 -8.46 -2.18 -10.64
CA ASP A 94 -8.63 -3.08 -11.77
C ASP A 94 -9.16 -4.46 -11.30
N GLY A 95 -8.58 -5.00 -10.22
CA GLY A 95 -9.07 -6.23 -9.60
C GLY A 95 -10.52 -6.13 -9.11
N LYS A 96 -10.89 -5.00 -8.48
CA LYS A 96 -12.26 -4.75 -8.01
C LYS A 96 -13.26 -4.54 -9.15
N SER A 97 -12.83 -3.93 -10.25
CA SER A 97 -13.65 -3.75 -11.44
C SER A 97 -14.12 -5.08 -12.02
N ILE A 98 -13.30 -6.15 -11.93
CA ILE A 98 -13.73 -7.50 -12.31
C ILE A 98 -15.02 -7.90 -11.58
N PHE A 99 -15.02 -7.82 -10.24
CA PHE A 99 -16.19 -8.21 -9.44
C PHE A 99 -17.38 -7.28 -9.67
N ALA A 100 -17.14 -5.96 -9.76
CA ALA A 100 -18.20 -4.98 -9.99
C ALA A 100 -18.91 -5.22 -11.34
N ASP A 101 -18.14 -5.49 -12.38
CA ASP A 101 -18.67 -5.70 -13.72
C ASP A 101 -19.40 -7.05 -13.85
N MET A 102 -18.88 -8.11 -13.23
CA MET A 102 -19.55 -9.41 -13.20
C MET A 102 -20.87 -9.35 -12.44
N VAL A 103 -20.90 -8.72 -11.25
CA VAL A 103 -22.13 -8.51 -10.46
C VAL A 103 -23.16 -7.72 -11.25
N LYS A 104 -22.74 -6.62 -11.89
CA LYS A 104 -23.60 -5.77 -12.71
C LYS A 104 -24.16 -6.54 -13.90
N LYS A 105 -23.34 -7.30 -14.64
CA LYS A 105 -23.76 -8.08 -15.80
C LYS A 105 -24.70 -9.23 -15.41
N ALA A 106 -24.47 -9.85 -14.26
CA ALA A 106 -25.33 -10.89 -13.73
C ALA A 106 -26.67 -10.35 -13.17
N GLY A 107 -26.86 -9.03 -13.10
CA GLY A 107 -28.08 -8.41 -12.57
C GLY A 107 -28.28 -8.66 -11.07
N LEU A 108 -27.20 -8.90 -10.33
CA LEU A 108 -27.25 -9.24 -8.91
C LEU A 108 -27.29 -7.96 -8.06
N ASN A 109 -28.20 -7.91 -7.09
CA ASN A 109 -28.26 -6.82 -6.10
C ASN A 109 -27.25 -7.06 -4.96
N ILE A 110 -25.97 -7.05 -5.29
CA ILE A 110 -24.86 -7.30 -4.36
C ILE A 110 -23.93 -6.09 -4.39
N ASP A 111 -23.46 -5.62 -3.22
CA ASP A 111 -22.42 -4.60 -3.15
C ASP A 111 -21.04 -5.23 -3.45
N PRO A 112 -20.38 -4.90 -4.58
CA PRO A 112 -19.08 -5.48 -4.94
C PRO A 112 -17.97 -5.17 -3.95
N LYS A 113 -18.16 -4.19 -3.04
CA LYS A 113 -17.17 -3.83 -2.02
C LYS A 113 -17.26 -4.68 -0.76
N LYS A 114 -18.36 -5.41 -0.58
CA LYS A 114 -18.68 -6.14 0.67
C LYS A 114 -19.24 -7.54 0.38
N MET A 115 -18.69 -8.22 -0.62
CA MET A 115 -19.11 -9.57 -0.98
C MET A 115 -18.69 -10.59 0.09
N THR A 116 -19.60 -11.51 0.43
CA THR A 116 -19.30 -12.76 1.14
C THR A 116 -18.81 -13.83 0.16
N GLN A 117 -18.24 -14.92 0.68
CA GLN A 117 -17.86 -16.07 -0.15
C GLN A 117 -19.06 -16.60 -0.95
N GLU A 118 -20.20 -16.84 -0.30
CA GLU A 118 -21.43 -17.31 -0.95
C GLU A 118 -21.89 -16.38 -2.08
N GLN A 119 -21.77 -15.06 -1.89
CA GLN A 119 -22.11 -14.08 -2.92
C GLN A 119 -21.17 -14.15 -4.14
N ILE A 120 -19.89 -14.45 -3.93
CA ILE A 120 -18.92 -14.67 -5.01
C ILE A 120 -19.26 -15.97 -5.75
N GLU A 121 -19.63 -17.03 -5.05
CA GLU A 121 -20.04 -18.30 -5.65
C GLU A 121 -21.32 -18.13 -6.49
N ILE A 122 -22.30 -17.36 -6.00
CA ILE A 122 -23.51 -16.99 -6.76
C ILE A 122 -23.15 -16.20 -8.03
N MET A 123 -22.25 -15.20 -7.92
CA MET A 123 -21.76 -14.45 -9.07
C MET A 123 -21.10 -15.36 -10.11
N CYS A 124 -20.23 -16.27 -9.66
CA CYS A 124 -19.51 -17.20 -10.53
C CYS A 124 -20.45 -18.21 -11.22
N SER A 125 -21.47 -18.69 -10.51
CA SER A 125 -22.48 -19.60 -11.05
C SER A 125 -23.50 -18.93 -11.98
N SER A 126 -23.58 -17.59 -11.95
CA SER A 126 -24.46 -16.78 -12.80
C SER A 126 -23.75 -16.22 -14.03
N THR A 127 -22.41 -16.32 -14.10
CA THR A 127 -21.61 -15.76 -15.19
C THR A 127 -21.15 -16.85 -16.14
N ASN A 128 -21.56 -16.77 -17.41
CA ASN A 128 -21.05 -17.64 -18.46
C ASN A 128 -19.69 -17.13 -18.98
N PRO A 129 -18.59 -17.90 -18.88
CA PRO A 129 -17.26 -17.45 -19.29
C PRO A 129 -17.17 -17.02 -20.77
N LEU A 130 -17.96 -17.62 -21.64
CA LEU A 130 -17.97 -17.30 -23.09
C LEU A 130 -18.99 -16.21 -23.46
N ALA A 131 -19.79 -15.72 -22.50
CA ALA A 131 -20.71 -14.64 -22.77
C ALA A 131 -19.98 -13.29 -22.89
N PRO A 132 -20.57 -12.33 -23.62
CA PRO A 132 -20.04 -10.97 -23.72
C PRO A 132 -19.85 -10.31 -22.34
N SER A 133 -18.66 -9.74 -22.11
CA SER A 133 -18.33 -8.97 -20.90
C SER A 133 -18.89 -7.53 -20.97
N THR A 134 -18.20 -6.58 -20.31
CA THR A 134 -18.49 -5.15 -20.29
C THR A 134 -17.52 -4.33 -21.16
N ILE A 135 -16.41 -4.92 -21.61
CA ILE A 135 -15.37 -4.26 -22.41
C ILE A 135 -15.50 -4.68 -23.87
N MET A 136 -15.31 -3.73 -24.79
CA MET A 136 -15.19 -3.99 -26.21
C MET A 136 -13.73 -4.30 -26.59
N ASP A 137 -13.57 -5.07 -27.66
CA ASP A 137 -12.26 -5.31 -28.26
C ASP A 137 -11.58 -4.00 -28.70
N PHE A 138 -10.30 -4.07 -29.03
CA PHE A 138 -9.51 -2.91 -29.41
C PHE A 138 -10.12 -2.13 -30.59
N ASN A 139 -10.80 -2.83 -31.51
CA ASN A 139 -11.42 -2.23 -32.68
C ASN A 139 -12.84 -1.70 -32.41
N GLY A 140 -13.41 -1.92 -31.22
CA GLY A 140 -14.78 -1.50 -30.87
C GLY A 140 -15.87 -2.24 -31.64
N THR A 141 -15.56 -3.42 -32.20
CA THR A 141 -16.46 -4.21 -33.06
C THR A 141 -17.33 -5.18 -32.28
N HIS A 142 -16.81 -5.73 -31.18
CA HIS A 142 -17.55 -6.68 -30.35
C HIS A 142 -17.09 -6.63 -28.90
N TYR A 143 -17.97 -7.07 -27.99
CA TYR A 143 -17.62 -7.25 -26.60
C TYR A 143 -16.79 -8.53 -26.43
N ILE A 144 -15.62 -8.41 -25.79
CA ILE A 144 -14.79 -9.57 -25.47
C ILE A 144 -15.49 -10.47 -24.46
N ASN A 145 -15.20 -11.76 -24.46
CA ASN A 145 -15.78 -12.67 -23.47
C ASN A 145 -15.10 -12.54 -22.10
N TRP A 146 -15.63 -13.21 -21.07
CA TRP A 146 -15.09 -13.08 -19.71
C TRP A 146 -13.69 -13.68 -19.53
N LEU A 147 -13.30 -14.70 -20.30
CA LEU A 147 -11.94 -15.23 -20.25
C LEU A 147 -10.94 -14.20 -20.80
N GLU A 148 -11.26 -13.58 -21.92
CA GLU A 148 -10.46 -12.50 -22.53
C GLU A 148 -10.43 -11.25 -21.65
N TYR A 149 -11.54 -10.93 -20.98
CA TYR A 149 -11.63 -9.84 -20.02
C TYR A 149 -10.70 -10.05 -18.82
N LEU A 150 -10.65 -11.27 -18.27
CA LEU A 150 -9.72 -11.60 -17.19
C LEU A 150 -8.26 -11.53 -17.67
N ASP A 151 -7.97 -11.94 -18.91
CA ASP A 151 -6.63 -11.85 -19.51
C ASP A 151 -6.20 -10.39 -19.72
N TYR A 152 -7.12 -9.52 -20.14
CA TYR A 152 -6.89 -8.09 -20.25
C TYR A 152 -6.44 -7.48 -18.90
N TYR A 153 -7.17 -7.78 -17.82
CA TYR A 153 -6.81 -7.29 -16.48
C TYR A 153 -5.56 -7.94 -15.92
N ARG A 154 -5.28 -9.21 -16.25
CA ARG A 154 -4.01 -9.86 -15.93
C ARG A 154 -2.83 -9.10 -16.53
N ASN A 155 -2.89 -8.79 -17.83
CA ASN A 155 -1.81 -8.10 -18.54
C ASN A 155 -1.55 -6.71 -17.96
N ARG A 156 -2.62 -5.95 -17.66
CA ARG A 156 -2.50 -4.63 -16.99
C ARG A 156 -1.89 -4.75 -15.59
N LYS A 157 -2.36 -5.71 -14.80
CA LYS A 157 -1.78 -6.01 -13.47
C LYS A 157 -0.30 -6.30 -13.59
N GLU A 158 0.12 -7.16 -14.52
CA GLU A 158 1.52 -7.51 -14.74
C GLU A 158 2.37 -6.30 -15.13
N GLU A 159 1.85 -5.41 -15.98
CA GLU A 159 2.53 -4.16 -16.33
C GLU A 159 2.80 -3.28 -15.09
N TYR A 160 1.78 -3.06 -14.26
CA TYR A 160 1.92 -2.27 -13.04
C TYR A 160 2.81 -2.95 -12.00
N LEU A 161 2.65 -4.26 -11.83
CA LEU A 161 3.44 -5.06 -10.90
C LEU A 161 4.92 -5.01 -11.27
N ASN A 162 5.26 -5.18 -12.55
CA ASN A 162 6.65 -5.11 -13.03
C ASN A 162 7.27 -3.73 -12.79
N LYS A 163 6.50 -2.64 -12.92
CA LYS A 163 6.96 -1.29 -12.58
C LYS A 163 7.24 -1.14 -11.08
N ILE A 164 6.43 -1.75 -10.22
CA ILE A 164 6.64 -1.74 -8.76
C ILE A 164 7.86 -2.59 -8.38
N LEU A 165 8.01 -3.79 -8.95
CA LEU A 165 9.11 -4.71 -8.64
C LEU A 165 10.48 -4.12 -9.01
N LYS A 166 10.57 -3.23 -10.00
CA LYS A 166 11.81 -2.48 -10.28
C LYS A 166 12.27 -1.59 -9.11
N GLN A 167 11.38 -1.29 -8.17
CA GLN A 167 11.63 -0.47 -6.98
C GLN A 167 11.72 -1.31 -5.70
N MET A 168 11.88 -2.64 -5.81
CA MET A 168 11.79 -3.58 -4.68
C MET A 168 12.69 -3.24 -3.48
N GLN A 169 13.88 -2.67 -3.73
CA GLN A 169 14.83 -2.30 -2.67
C GLN A 169 14.30 -1.23 -1.69
N TYR A 170 13.27 -0.50 -2.08
CA TYR A 170 12.67 0.56 -1.26
C TYR A 170 11.39 0.12 -0.55
N LEU A 171 10.97 -1.13 -0.74
CA LEU A 171 9.72 -1.66 -0.22
C LEU A 171 9.93 -2.31 1.14
N ASP A 172 8.96 -2.15 2.04
CA ASP A 172 8.95 -2.92 3.29
C ASP A 172 8.52 -4.37 3.08
N VAL A 173 8.92 -5.22 4.02
CA VAL A 173 8.71 -6.68 3.97
C VAL A 173 7.22 -7.04 3.91
N GLU A 174 6.36 -6.29 4.61
CA GLU A 174 4.90 -6.51 4.59
C GLU A 174 4.35 -6.31 3.17
N PHE A 175 4.77 -5.25 2.48
CA PHE A 175 4.37 -5.01 1.10
C PHE A 175 4.93 -6.04 0.12
N VAL A 176 6.21 -6.40 0.25
CA VAL A 176 6.82 -7.44 -0.60
C VAL A 176 6.06 -8.75 -0.50
N ASN A 177 5.63 -9.16 0.70
CA ASN A 177 4.82 -10.35 0.88
C ASN A 177 3.46 -10.26 0.18
N ILE A 178 2.83 -9.08 0.16
CA ILE A 178 1.59 -8.84 -0.59
C ILE A 178 1.86 -8.92 -2.11
N LEU A 179 2.93 -8.29 -2.61
CA LEU A 179 3.28 -8.33 -4.02
C LEU A 179 3.56 -9.74 -4.51
N ASN A 180 4.21 -10.57 -3.70
CA ASN A 180 4.47 -11.97 -4.04
C ASN A 180 3.18 -12.75 -4.30
N GLN A 181 2.09 -12.46 -3.58
CA GLN A 181 0.76 -13.05 -3.84
C GLN A 181 0.14 -12.56 -5.16
N PHE A 182 0.55 -11.40 -5.68
CA PHE A 182 0.11 -10.87 -6.98
C PHE A 182 0.95 -11.32 -8.17
N ILE A 183 2.11 -11.95 -7.95
CA ILE A 183 2.95 -12.49 -9.05
C ILE A 183 2.14 -13.54 -9.82
N SER A 184 1.62 -14.55 -9.11
CA SER A 184 0.82 -15.61 -9.70
C SER A 184 -0.42 -15.94 -8.87
N PRO A 185 -1.47 -15.09 -8.88
CA PRO A 185 -2.74 -15.40 -8.25
C PRO A 185 -3.40 -16.64 -8.88
N GLN A 186 -4.02 -17.48 -8.06
CA GLN A 186 -4.61 -18.75 -8.52
C GLN A 186 -5.67 -18.56 -9.62
N ILE A 187 -6.42 -17.45 -9.58
CA ILE A 187 -7.39 -17.09 -10.62
C ILE A 187 -6.72 -17.01 -12.01
N PHE A 188 -5.53 -16.41 -12.10
CA PHE A 188 -4.82 -16.25 -13.38
C PHE A 188 -4.00 -17.48 -13.76
N ILE A 189 -3.50 -18.25 -12.80
CA ILE A 189 -2.90 -19.58 -13.08
C ILE A 189 -3.94 -20.49 -13.73
N SER A 190 -5.15 -20.53 -13.17
CA SER A 190 -6.24 -21.35 -13.73
C SER A 190 -6.71 -20.83 -15.10
N LEU A 191 -6.55 -19.53 -15.36
CA LEU A 191 -6.96 -18.90 -16.61
C LEU A 191 -6.14 -19.37 -17.81
N ASP A 192 -4.85 -19.67 -17.64
CA ASP A 192 -3.99 -20.13 -18.73
C ASP A 192 -4.54 -21.39 -19.43
N LEU A 193 -4.95 -22.38 -18.63
CA LEU A 193 -5.57 -23.60 -19.15
C LEU A 193 -6.93 -23.31 -19.80
N GLN A 194 -7.72 -22.41 -19.22
CA GLN A 194 -9.04 -22.03 -19.75
C GLN A 194 -8.92 -21.34 -21.11
N LEU A 195 -7.98 -20.39 -21.25
CA LEU A 195 -7.68 -19.71 -22.50
C LEU A 195 -7.16 -20.68 -23.56
N TYR A 196 -6.28 -21.62 -23.17
CA TYR A 196 -5.80 -22.67 -24.08
C TYR A 196 -6.97 -23.51 -24.62
N MET A 197 -7.86 -24.00 -23.74
CA MET A 197 -9.04 -24.75 -24.16
C MET A 197 -9.98 -23.91 -25.04
N TYR A 198 -10.17 -22.62 -24.71
CA TYR A 198 -10.99 -21.70 -25.48
C TYR A 198 -10.46 -21.51 -26.90
N ARG A 199 -9.17 -21.20 -27.06
CA ARG A 199 -8.51 -21.01 -28.37
C ARG A 199 -8.54 -22.26 -29.25
N HIS A 200 -8.63 -23.44 -28.65
CA HIS A 200 -8.75 -24.72 -29.36
C HIS A 200 -10.20 -25.21 -29.52
N ASN A 201 -11.22 -24.38 -29.25
CA ASN A 201 -12.63 -24.73 -29.31
C ASN A 201 -13.02 -25.94 -28.44
N LYS A 202 -12.30 -26.15 -27.34
CA LYS A 202 -12.50 -27.24 -26.36
C LYS A 202 -13.07 -26.77 -25.03
N TYR A 203 -13.34 -25.47 -24.89
CA TYR A 203 -13.91 -24.91 -23.65
C TYR A 203 -15.41 -25.15 -23.60
N GLY A 204 -15.86 -25.96 -22.64
CA GLY A 204 -17.28 -26.33 -22.48
C GLY A 204 -17.98 -25.74 -21.25
N ASN A 205 -17.23 -25.09 -20.35
CA ASN A 205 -17.81 -24.61 -19.09
C ASN A 205 -18.77 -23.44 -19.34
N LYS A 206 -19.99 -23.54 -18.80
CA LYS A 206 -21.01 -22.49 -18.91
C LYS A 206 -21.05 -21.55 -17.71
N LYS A 207 -20.21 -21.79 -16.72
CA LYS A 207 -20.15 -21.11 -15.42
C LYS A 207 -18.72 -21.14 -14.89
N PHE A 208 -18.34 -20.18 -14.04
CA PHE A 208 -17.09 -20.23 -13.27
C PHE A 208 -17.24 -21.08 -12.01
N CYS A 209 -17.66 -22.34 -12.15
CA CYS A 209 -17.87 -23.27 -11.04
C CYS A 209 -16.86 -24.43 -11.04
N ASN A 210 -16.98 -25.35 -10.07
CA ASN A 210 -16.17 -26.56 -9.91
C ASN A 210 -14.73 -26.27 -9.45
N GLY A 211 -14.60 -25.43 -8.42
CA GLY A 211 -13.32 -25.02 -7.86
C GLY A 211 -12.68 -23.82 -8.55
N ILE A 212 -13.34 -23.19 -9.54
CA ILE A 212 -12.88 -21.91 -10.09
C ILE A 212 -13.32 -20.76 -9.18
N GLU A 213 -14.52 -20.84 -8.62
CA GLU A 213 -15.11 -19.92 -7.66
C GLU A 213 -14.20 -19.68 -6.44
N THR A 214 -13.48 -20.70 -5.96
CA THR A 214 -12.53 -20.57 -4.84
C THR A 214 -11.37 -19.64 -5.20
N THR A 215 -10.90 -19.68 -6.46
CA THR A 215 -9.83 -18.79 -6.94
C THR A 215 -10.29 -17.32 -6.99
N PHE A 216 -11.57 -17.07 -7.28
CA PHE A 216 -12.17 -15.74 -7.21
C PHE A 216 -12.29 -15.27 -5.77
N VAL A 217 -12.69 -16.15 -4.85
CA VAL A 217 -12.78 -15.86 -3.41
C VAL A 217 -11.40 -15.47 -2.85
N GLU A 218 -10.37 -16.26 -3.13
CA GLU A 218 -8.98 -15.97 -2.74
C GLU A 218 -8.51 -14.62 -3.28
N TYR A 219 -8.76 -14.35 -4.57
CA TYR A 219 -8.38 -13.10 -5.19
C TYR A 219 -9.11 -11.90 -4.57
N TYR A 220 -10.40 -12.03 -4.26
CA TYR A 220 -11.17 -10.99 -3.58
C TYR A 220 -10.60 -10.65 -2.20
N PHE A 221 -10.27 -11.66 -1.39
CA PHE A 221 -9.67 -11.44 -0.08
C PHE A 221 -8.25 -10.86 -0.16
N LEU A 222 -7.47 -11.25 -1.18
CA LEU A 222 -6.17 -10.62 -1.47
C LEU A 222 -6.35 -9.13 -1.77
N LEU A 223 -7.32 -8.75 -2.59
CA LEU A 223 -7.62 -7.34 -2.89
C LEU A 223 -8.04 -6.56 -1.64
N LYS A 224 -8.83 -7.17 -0.75
CA LYS A 224 -9.24 -6.54 0.52
C LYS A 224 -8.05 -6.29 1.46
N LYS A 225 -7.21 -7.31 1.67
CA LYS A 225 -5.96 -7.18 2.45
C LYS A 225 -5.05 -6.10 1.87
N SER A 226 -4.96 -6.05 0.55
CA SER A 226 -4.17 -5.07 -0.19
C SER A 226 -4.69 -3.64 -0.03
N GLU A 227 -6.01 -3.47 -0.04
CA GLU A 227 -6.63 -2.18 0.21
C GLU A 227 -6.38 -1.68 1.64
N ASP A 228 -6.47 -2.57 2.63
CA ASP A 228 -6.20 -2.21 4.02
C ASP A 228 -4.75 -1.75 4.20
N TYR A 229 -3.80 -2.47 3.59
CA TYR A 229 -2.40 -2.06 3.54
C TYR A 229 -2.23 -0.70 2.82
N TYR A 230 -2.87 -0.51 1.67
CA TYR A 230 -2.82 0.74 0.92
C TYR A 230 -3.32 1.93 1.75
N LYS A 231 -4.42 1.76 2.48
CA LYS A 231 -4.98 2.80 3.38
C LYS A 231 -4.04 3.12 4.54
N LYS A 232 -3.39 2.09 5.11
CA LYS A 232 -2.45 2.21 6.22
C LYS A 232 -1.16 2.92 5.82
N VAL A 233 -0.58 2.56 4.67
CA VAL A 233 0.78 2.96 4.29
C VAL A 233 0.78 4.03 3.20
N PHE A 234 0.14 3.78 2.06
CA PHE A 234 0.29 4.64 0.87
C PHE A 234 -0.62 5.85 0.85
N LYS A 235 -1.80 5.79 1.47
CA LYS A 235 -2.80 6.88 1.44
C LYS A 235 -2.24 8.22 1.93
N LEU A 236 -1.28 8.18 2.86
CA LEU A 236 -0.62 9.38 3.37
C LEU A 236 0.30 10.04 2.34
N TYR A 237 0.93 9.28 1.43
CA TYR A 237 1.87 9.81 0.44
C TYR A 237 1.18 10.20 -0.88
N VAL A 238 0.10 9.50 -1.26
CA VAL A 238 -0.65 9.79 -2.49
C VAL A 238 -1.44 11.12 -2.41
N SER A 239 -1.80 11.56 -1.20
CA SER A 239 -2.48 12.84 -1.00
C SER A 239 -1.55 14.05 -1.16
N GLU A 240 -0.24 13.90 -0.94
CA GLU A 240 0.76 14.96 -1.04
C GLU A 240 0.98 15.43 -2.49
N ILE A 241 1.08 14.47 -3.44
CA ILE A 241 1.27 14.75 -4.87
C ILE A 241 0.12 15.59 -5.46
N LYS A 242 -1.10 15.41 -4.97
CA LYS A 242 -2.24 16.22 -5.44
C LYS A 242 -2.16 17.66 -4.97
N THR A 243 -1.70 17.89 -3.74
CA THR A 243 -1.57 19.25 -3.18
C THR A 243 -0.37 20.02 -3.72
N GLU A 244 0.73 19.37 -4.13
CA GLU A 244 1.84 20.07 -4.78
C GLU A 244 1.45 20.56 -6.19
N LYS A 245 0.72 19.73 -6.97
CA LYS A 245 0.24 20.11 -8.30
C LYS A 245 -0.85 21.19 -8.33
N GLU A 246 -1.50 21.49 -7.21
CA GLU A 246 -2.50 22.56 -7.11
C GLU A 246 -1.88 23.91 -6.66
N ASN A 247 -0.62 23.91 -6.26
CA ASN A 247 0.10 25.11 -5.79
C ASN A 247 1.21 25.58 -6.74
N ASP A 248 1.39 24.90 -7.89
CA ASP A 248 2.20 25.32 -9.04
C ASP A 248 1.29 25.84 -10.17
#